data_AF-A0A7C5NJP5-F1
#
_entry.id   AF-A0A7C5NJP5-F1
#
_cell.length_a   1.000
_cell.length_b   1.000
_cell.length_c   1.000
_cell.angle_alpha   90.00
_cell.angle_beta   90.00
_cell.angle_gamma   90.00
#
_symmetry.space_group_name_H-M   'P 1'
#
loop_
_entity.id
_entity.type
_entity.pdbx_description
1 polymer ?
#
loop_
_entity_poly.entity_id
_entity_poly.type
_entity_poly.pdbx_seq_one_letter_code
_entity_poly.pdbx_strand_id
1 'polypeptide(L)'
;MLEPVKISLDALNLATLMPMLMAVAGGLVILTIDLIKENLHKSLYVMLSVLIILIDLGGIIGLNVNDRGFFDLMLVDGISIVTQIIILIASIIF
;
A
#
# COMPACT_ATOMS: atom_id res chain seq x y z
N MET A 1 10.12 -30.21 -26.23
CA MET A 1 9.91 -30.19 -24.77
C MET A 1 9.80 -28.73 -24.39
N LEU A 2 8.72 -28.31 -23.73
CA LEU A 2 8.62 -26.92 -23.26
C LEU A 2 9.65 -26.73 -22.14
N GLU A 3 10.45 -25.68 -22.22
CA GLU A 3 11.36 -25.33 -21.14
C GLU A 3 10.55 -25.07 -19.86
N PRO A 4 11.01 -25.53 -18.69
CA PRO A 4 10.34 -25.23 -17.43
C PRO A 4 10.22 -23.72 -17.25
N VAL A 5 9.01 -23.24 -16.96
CA VAL A 5 8.76 -21.82 -16.67
C VAL A 5 9.58 -21.44 -15.44
N LYS A 6 10.63 -20.64 -15.67
CA LYS A 6 11.46 -20.09 -14.59
C LYS A 6 10.86 -18.78 -14.13
N ILE A 7 10.17 -18.82 -12.99
CA ILE A 7 9.68 -17.61 -12.31
C ILE A 7 10.83 -17.10 -11.44
N SER A 8 11.42 -15.97 -11.80
CA SER A 8 12.41 -15.30 -10.97
C SER A 8 11.73 -14.52 -9.85
N LEU A 9 12.34 -14.49 -8.66
CA LEU A 9 11.87 -13.61 -7.59
C LEU A 9 12.06 -12.13 -7.92
N ASP A 10 12.97 -11.80 -8.84
CA ASP A 10 13.14 -10.43 -9.33
C ASP A 10 11.88 -9.93 -10.06
N ALA A 11 11.16 -10.81 -10.76
CA ALA A 11 9.90 -10.45 -11.45
C ALA A 11 8.76 -10.12 -10.46
N LEU A 12 8.91 -10.47 -9.18
CA LEU A 12 7.96 -10.06 -8.14
C LEU A 12 8.00 -8.55 -7.91
N ASN A 13 9.19 -7.94 -7.98
CA ASN A 13 9.43 -6.50 -7.77
C ASN A 13 8.63 -5.91 -6.59
N LEU A 14 8.96 -6.35 -5.36
CA LEU A 14 8.24 -5.98 -4.13
C LEU A 14 8.13 -4.46 -3.89
N ALA A 15 9.06 -3.67 -4.41
CA ALA A 15 9.04 -2.22 -4.26
C ALA A 15 7.76 -1.61 -4.86
N THR A 16 7.23 -2.19 -5.94
CA THR A 16 5.99 -1.73 -6.57
C THR A 16 4.74 -1.97 -5.71
N LEU A 17 4.81 -2.91 -4.76
CA LEU A 17 3.71 -3.23 -3.84
C LEU A 17 3.74 -2.39 -2.56
N MET A 18 4.76 -1.53 -2.39
CA MET A 18 5.01 -0.79 -1.15
C MET A 18 3.79 -0.01 -0.64
N PRO A 19 3.04 0.75 -1.47
CA PRO A 19 1.86 1.47 -0.97
C PRO A 19 0.78 0.53 -0.39
N MET A 20 0.46 -0.54 -1.11
CA MET A 20 -0.53 -1.53 -0.67
C MET A 20 -0.12 -2.22 0.63
N LEU A 21 1.17 -2.56 0.76
CA LEU A 21 1.71 -3.17 1.98
C LEU A 21 1.65 -2.20 3.17
N MET A 22 1.90 -0.90 2.96
CA MET A 22 1.79 0.11 4.02
C MET A 22 0.37 0.23 4.53
N ALA A 23 -0.62 0.34 3.64
CA ALA A 23 -2.03 0.43 4.03
C ALA A 23 -2.49 -0.82 4.78
N VAL A 24 -2.17 -2.02 4.28
CA VAL A 24 -2.55 -3.29 4.93
C VAL A 24 -1.86 -3.44 6.28
N ALA A 25 -0.55 -3.20 6.35
CA ALA A 25 0.20 -3.31 7.60
C ALA A 25 -0.34 -2.33 8.66
N GLY A 26 -0.61 -1.08 8.27
CA GLY A 26 -1.19 -0.08 9.16
C GLY A 26 -2.59 -0.48 9.66
N GLY A 27 -3.45 -1.00 8.77
CA GLY A 27 -4.75 -1.53 9.16
C GLY A 27 -4.66 -2.70 10.14
N LEU A 28 -3.76 -3.65 9.91
CA LEU A 28 -3.50 -4.76 10.82
C LEU A 28 -2.95 -4.29 12.17
N VAL A 29 -2.12 -3.26 12.21
CA VAL A 29 -1.65 -2.64 13.46
C VAL A 29 -2.82 -2.05 14.24
N ILE A 30 -3.73 -1.31 13.59
CA ILE A 30 -4.93 -0.77 14.23
C ILE A 30 -5.80 -1.88 14.81
N LEU A 31 -6.07 -2.95 14.03
CA LEU A 31 -6.85 -4.09 14.50
C LEU A 31 -6.19 -4.81 15.67
N THR A 32 -4.86 -4.95 15.65
CA THR A 32 -4.12 -5.57 16.76
C THR A 32 -4.20 -4.72 18.02
N ILE A 33 -4.11 -3.39 17.90
CA ILE A 33 -4.30 -2.47 19.03
C ILE A 33 -5.70 -2.61 19.61
N ASP A 34 -6.73 -2.67 18.76
CA ASP A 34 -8.13 -2.81 19.17
C ASP A 34 -8.40 -4.14 19.90
N LEU A 35 -7.77 -5.22 19.44
CA LEU A 35 -7.87 -6.53 20.11
C LEU A 35 -7.18 -6.57 21.49
N ILE A 36 -6.09 -5.82 21.68
CA ILE A 36 -5.29 -5.86 22.93
C ILE A 36 -5.80 -4.83 23.96
N LYS A 37 -6.29 -3.68 23.51
CA LYS A 37 -6.64 -2.55 24.36
C LYS A 37 -8.12 -2.22 24.27
N GLU A 38 -8.84 -2.56 25.33
CA GLU A 38 -10.22 -2.17 25.51
C GLU A 38 -10.35 -0.67 25.86
N ASN A 39 -11.49 -0.08 25.52
CA ASN A 39 -11.88 1.30 25.86
C ASN A 39 -10.99 2.41 25.28
N LEU A 40 -10.32 2.18 24.16
CA LEU A 40 -9.65 3.25 23.43
C LEU A 40 -10.67 4.19 22.78
N HIS A 41 -10.35 5.49 22.81
CA HIS A 41 -11.23 6.50 22.26
C HIS A 41 -11.22 6.44 20.73
N LYS A 42 -12.41 6.51 20.08
CA LYS A 42 -12.54 6.48 18.61
C LYS A 42 -11.60 7.46 17.89
N SER A 43 -11.36 8.62 18.50
CA SER A 43 -10.45 9.64 17.95
C SER A 43 -9.00 9.16 17.77
N LEU A 44 -8.54 8.21 18.59
CA LEU A 44 -7.20 7.62 18.44
C LEU A 44 -7.13 6.80 17.15
N TYR A 45 -8.13 5.95 16.90
CA TYR A 45 -8.18 5.14 15.68
C TYR A 45 -8.25 6.00 14.43
N VAL A 46 -9.06 7.07 14.44
CA VAL A 46 -9.12 8.02 13.33
C VAL A 46 -7.74 8.68 13.10
N MET A 47 -7.08 9.12 14.17
CA MET A 47 -5.76 9.73 14.08
C MET A 47 -4.70 8.76 13.53
N LEU A 48 -4.70 7.51 13.99
CA LEU A 48 -3.79 6.48 13.51
C LEU A 48 -4.04 6.15 12.03
N SER A 49 -5.31 6.05 11.61
CA SER A 49 -5.66 5.82 10.21
C SER A 49 -5.14 6.95 9.31
N VAL A 50 -5.35 8.21 9.70
CA VAL A 50 -4.84 9.37 8.94
C VAL A 50 -3.31 9.36 8.89
N LEU A 51 -2.64 9.03 9.99
CA LEU A 51 -1.18 8.91 10.02
C LEU A 51 -0.68 7.85 9.04
N ILE A 52 -1.30 6.67 9.01
CA ILE A 52 -0.95 5.58 8.10
C ILE A 52 -1.15 6.01 6.65
N ILE A 53 -2.27 6.66 6.32
CA ILE A 53 -2.54 7.14 4.96
C ILE A 53 -1.52 8.20 4.53
N LEU A 54 -1.07 9.07 5.44
CA LEU A 54 0.00 10.03 5.14
C LEU A 54 1.35 9.36 4.87
N ILE A 55 1.67 8.28 5.59
CA ILE A 55 2.88 7.48 5.33
C ILE A 55 2.76 6.77 3.97
N ASP A 56 1.59 6.21 3.67
CA ASP A 56 1.29 5.55 2.39
C ASP A 56 1.43 6.51 1.20
N LEU A 57 1.04 7.77 1.36
CA LEU A 57 1.28 8.81 0.35
C LEU A 57 2.78 8.99 0.04
N GLY A 58 3.64 8.89 1.06
CA GLY A 58 5.09 8.86 0.88
C GLY A 58 5.56 7.65 0.06
N GLY A 59 4.92 6.50 0.26
CA GLY A 59 5.16 5.28 -0.53
C GLY A 59 4.83 5.47 -2.02
N ILE A 60 3.72 6.14 -2.34
CA ILE A 60 3.33 6.43 -3.73
C ILE A 60 4.33 7.38 -4.40
N ILE A 61 4.77 8.42 -3.71
CA ILE A 61 5.75 9.40 -4.25
C ILE A 61 7.11 8.73 -4.55
N GLY A 62 7.44 7.65 -3.85
CA GLY A 62 8.65 6.85 -4.06
C GLY A 62 8.59 5.87 -5.23
N LEU A 63 7.46 5.72 -5.92
CA LEU A 63 7.32 4.79 -7.05
C LEU A 63 7.98 5.34 -8.33
N ASN A 64 8.60 4.45 -9.10
CA ASN A 64 9.06 4.78 -10.45
C ASN A 64 7.93 4.62 -11.47
N VAL A 65 7.97 5.45 -12.51
CA VAL A 65 7.01 5.40 -13.62
C VAL A 65 7.43 4.35 -14.65
N ASN A 66 6.46 3.60 -15.14
CA ASN A 66 6.58 2.49 -16.09
C ASN A 66 7.24 1.21 -15.54
N ASP A 67 7.27 1.05 -14.22
CA ASP A 67 7.70 -0.19 -13.60
C ASP A 67 6.59 -1.25 -13.63
N ARG A 68 7.00 -2.50 -13.83
CA ARG A 68 6.14 -3.68 -13.76
C ARG A 68 6.51 -4.49 -12.53
N GLY A 69 5.48 -5.00 -11.85
CA GLY A 69 5.65 -5.80 -10.65
C GLY A 69 4.59 -6.87 -10.52
N PHE A 70 4.75 -7.68 -9.47
CA PHE A 70 3.89 -8.81 -9.17
C PHE A 70 3.75 -9.77 -10.37
N PHE A 71 4.88 -10.23 -10.91
CA PHE A 71 4.93 -11.12 -12.07
C PHE A 71 4.21 -10.54 -13.30
N ASP A 72 4.43 -9.25 -13.54
CA ASP A 72 3.86 -8.51 -14.68
C ASP A 72 2.33 -8.36 -14.65
N LEU A 73 1.70 -8.67 -13.52
CA LEU A 73 0.26 -8.47 -13.32
C LEU A 73 -0.07 -7.02 -12.94
N MET A 74 0.93 -6.23 -12.55
CA MET A 74 0.77 -4.86 -12.13
C MET A 74 1.69 -3.93 -12.92
N LEU A 75 1.11 -2.90 -13.49
CA LEU A 75 1.80 -1.81 -14.17
C LEU A 75 1.66 -0.53 -13.35
N VAL A 76 2.78 0.09 -13.02
CA VAL A 76 2.83 1.41 -12.39
C VAL A 76 3.04 2.45 -13.48
N ASP A 77 1.94 3.01 -13.98
CA ASP A 77 1.95 4.13 -14.93
C ASP A 77 1.65 5.46 -14.23
N GLY A 78 1.80 6.56 -14.97
CA GLY A 78 1.52 7.90 -14.41
C GLY A 78 0.06 8.07 -13.96
N ILE A 79 -0.88 7.37 -14.61
CA ILE A 79 -2.30 7.41 -14.25
C ILE A 79 -2.52 6.71 -12.90
N SER A 80 -1.95 5.52 -12.71
CA SER A 80 -2.04 4.78 -11.46
C SER A 80 -1.53 5.59 -10.27
N ILE A 81 -0.40 6.29 -10.41
CA ILE A 81 0.16 7.14 -9.37
C ILE A 81 -0.80 8.29 -9.03
N VAL A 82 -1.29 9.01 -10.05
CA VAL A 82 -2.23 10.14 -9.84
C VAL A 82 -3.54 9.65 -9.21
N THR A 83 -4.07 8.53 -9.69
CA THR A 83 -5.30 7.94 -9.14
C THR A 83 -5.11 7.50 -7.69
N GLN A 84 -3.98 6.88 -7.33
CA GLN A 84 -3.70 6.50 -5.95
C GLN A 84 -3.60 7.74 -5.04
N ILE A 85 -2.95 8.82 -5.49
CA ILE A 85 -2.91 10.08 -4.74
C ILE A 85 -4.32 10.63 -4.48
N ILE A 86 -5.18 10.64 -5.50
CA ILE A 86 -6.57 11.09 -5.36
C ILE A 86 -7.33 10.23 -4.35
N ILE A 87 -7.17 8.90 -4.41
CA ILE A 87 -7.82 7.98 -3.47
C ILE A 87 -7.35 8.24 -2.04
N LEU A 88 -6.05 8.43 -1.80
CA LEU A 88 -5.54 8.68 -0.46
C LEU A 88 -6.00 10.03 0.09
N ILE A 89 -5.95 11.10 -0.71
CA ILE A 89 -6.43 12.42 -0.28
C ILE A 89 -7.93 12.36 0.03
N ALA A 90 -8.73 11.71 -0.81
CA ALA A 90 -10.15 11.51 -0.56
C ALA A 90 -10.40 10.73 0.74
N SER A 91 -9.56 9.72 1.02
CA SER A 91 -9.65 8.91 2.24
C SER A 91 -9.30 9.67 3.51
N ILE A 92 -8.45 10.72 3.44
CA ILE A 92 -8.15 11.59 4.59
C ILE A 92 -9.32 12.52 4.92
N ILE A 93 -10.07 12.95 3.90
CA ILE A 93 -11.16 13.93 4.03
C ILE A 93 -12.44 13.28 4.59
N PHE A 94 -12.59 11.96 4.45
CA PHE A 94 -13.75 11.18 4.89
C PHE A 94 -13.60 10.65 6.32
#